data_AF-A0A1X7U4V8-F1
#
_entry.id   AF-A0A1X7U4V8-F1
#
_cell.length_a   1.000
_cell.length_b   1.000
_cell.length_c   1.000
_cell.angle_alpha   90.00
_cell.angle_beta   90.00
_cell.angle_gamma   90.00
#
_symmetry.space_group_name_H-M   'P 1'
#
loop_
_entity.id
_entity.type
_entity.pdbx_description
1 polymer ?
#
loop_
_entity_poly.entity_id
_entity_poly.type
_entity_poly.pdbx_seq_one_letter_code
_entity_poly.pdbx_strand_id
1 'polypeptide(L)'
;MEMKNKQINHARNIWDRVVTLLPRINQFWFKYAYMEEKLGNIPNARRVFERWMEWEPEEQAWLSYIKMELRYKEVDKARSIYERFILVCPETKNWICYARFEESQGFIDNARSIFERATEFFGDEGLDEKLYIAFARFEES
;
A
#
# COMPACT_ATOMS: atom_id res chain seq x y z
N MET A 1 30.92 -4.62 17.82
CA MET A 1 29.46 -4.59 17.58
C MET A 1 28.83 -3.26 17.96
N GLU A 2 29.21 -2.63 19.07
CA GLU A 2 28.59 -1.37 19.55
C GLU A 2 28.72 -0.16 18.61
N MET A 3 29.84 0.00 17.90
CA MET A 3 30.01 1.12 16.96
C MET A 3 29.03 1.07 15.77
N LYS A 4 28.69 -0.13 15.28
CA LYS A 4 27.70 -0.30 14.19
C LYS A 4 26.28 0.07 14.69
N ASN A 5 25.94 -0.31 15.91
CA ASN A 5 24.64 0.04 16.50
C ASN A 5 24.48 1.54 16.77
N LYS A 6 25.56 2.23 17.21
CA LYS A 6 25.55 3.69 17.36
C LYS A 6 25.31 4.42 16.03
N GLN A 7 25.92 3.95 14.94
CA GLN A 7 25.72 4.51 13.61
C GLN A 7 24.28 4.32 13.10
N ILE A 8 23.67 3.16 13.36
CA ILE A 8 22.27 2.88 13.00
C ILE A 8 21.32 3.83 13.75
N ASN A 9 21.51 4.01 15.05
CA ASN A 9 20.68 4.92 15.84
C ASN A 9 20.84 6.38 15.41
N HIS A 10 22.06 6.78 15.06
CA HIS A 10 22.29 8.12 14.51
C HIS A 10 21.57 8.31 13.16
N ALA A 11 21.66 7.33 12.26
CA ALA A 11 20.95 7.36 10.98
C ALA A 11 19.43 7.43 11.17
N ARG A 12 18.86 6.66 12.10
CA ARG A 12 17.43 6.74 12.47
C ARG A 12 17.03 8.13 12.93
N ASN A 13 17.81 8.75 13.81
CA ASN A 13 17.52 10.09 14.30
C ASN A 13 17.55 11.14 13.18
N ILE A 14 18.46 11.00 12.22
CA ILE A 14 18.50 11.87 11.04
C ILE A 14 17.25 11.65 10.19
N TRP A 15 16.91 10.40 9.87
CA TRP A 15 15.72 10.10 9.06
C TRP A 15 14.44 10.57 9.73
N ASP A 16 14.30 10.36 11.04
CA ASP A 16 13.14 10.80 11.80
C ASP A 16 12.96 12.33 11.75
N ARG A 17 14.06 13.08 11.86
CA ARG A 17 14.04 14.54 11.67
C ARG A 17 13.66 14.91 10.24
N VAL A 18 14.22 14.24 9.24
CA VAL A 18 13.94 14.53 7.82
C VAL A 18 12.46 14.31 7.51
N VAL A 19 11.87 13.18 7.89
CA VAL A 19 10.46 12.89 7.60
C VAL A 19 9.51 13.76 8.42
N THR A 20 9.91 14.21 9.61
CA THR A 20 9.14 15.16 10.43
C THR A 20 9.17 16.57 9.82
N LEU A 21 10.31 17.01 9.30
CA LEU A 21 10.45 18.33 8.68
C LEU A 21 9.86 18.40 7.27
N LEU A 22 9.95 17.31 6.51
CA LEU A 22 9.58 17.25 5.10
C LEU A 22 8.63 16.06 4.82
N PRO A 23 7.42 16.03 5.44
CA PRO A 23 6.53 14.88 5.38
C PRO A 23 5.92 14.64 4.00
N ARG A 24 5.84 15.67 3.14
CA ARG A 24 5.28 15.57 1.79
C ARG A 24 6.24 14.92 0.77
N ILE A 25 7.52 14.74 1.12
CA ILE A 25 8.53 14.20 0.19
C ILE A 25 8.60 12.69 0.34
N ASN A 26 7.82 11.99 -0.50
CA ASN A 26 7.73 10.52 -0.56
C ASN A 26 9.11 9.83 -0.63
N GLN A 27 10.08 10.43 -1.32
CA GLN A 27 11.42 9.85 -1.48
C GLN A 27 12.14 9.62 -0.14
N PHE A 28 11.92 10.47 0.87
CA PHE A 28 12.56 10.30 2.17
C PHE A 28 11.95 9.17 2.98
N TRP A 29 10.62 9.05 2.96
CA TRP A 29 9.92 7.92 3.57
C TRP A 29 10.35 6.59 2.94
N PHE A 30 10.43 6.54 1.61
CA PHE A 30 10.96 5.39 0.88
C PHE A 30 12.34 4.97 1.36
N LYS A 31 13.28 5.91 1.38
CA LYS A 31 14.67 5.63 1.81
C LYS A 31 14.72 5.19 3.27
N TYR A 32 13.89 5.78 4.12
CA TYR A 32 13.84 5.42 5.54
C TYR A 32 13.29 4.01 5.75
N ALA A 33 12.13 3.69 5.16
CA ALA A 33 11.52 2.36 5.25
C ALA A 33 12.44 1.28 4.66
N TYR A 34 13.07 1.57 3.51
CA TYR A 34 14.03 0.66 2.87
C TYR A 34 15.27 0.41 3.74
N MET A 35 15.79 1.44 4.42
CA MET A 35 16.89 1.26 5.37
C MET A 35 16.48 0.32 6.51
N GLU A 36 15.29 0.48 7.09
CA GLU A 36 14.80 -0.39 8.17
C GLU A 36 14.60 -1.83 7.70
N GLU A 37 14.08 -2.02 6.48
CA GLU A 37 13.95 -3.33 5.85
C GLU A 37 15.31 -4.01 5.65
N LYS A 38 16.33 -3.27 5.18
CA LYS A 38 17.70 -3.78 5.03
C LYS A 38 18.38 -4.13 6.35
N LEU A 39 17.98 -3.48 7.43
CA LEU A 39 18.43 -3.82 8.79
C LEU A 39 17.67 -5.01 9.39
N GLY A 40 16.67 -5.56 8.68
CA GLY A 40 15.81 -6.65 9.15
C GLY A 40 14.78 -6.23 10.19
N ASN A 41 14.64 -4.93 10.45
CA ASN A 41 13.74 -4.40 11.48
C ASN A 41 12.34 -4.14 10.91
N ILE A 42 11.66 -5.21 10.50
CA ILE A 42 10.34 -5.14 9.83
C ILE A 42 9.28 -4.43 10.70
N PRO A 43 9.21 -4.64 12.03
CA PRO A 43 8.27 -3.88 12.86
C PRO A 43 8.49 -2.36 12.79
N ASN A 44 9.75 -1.92 12.70
CA ASN A 44 10.04 -0.50 12.60
C ASN A 44 9.78 0.03 11.18
N ALA A 45 10.07 -0.77 10.14
CA ALA A 45 9.70 -0.44 8.76
C ALA A 45 8.18 -0.23 8.64
N ARG A 46 7.37 -1.11 9.23
CA ARG A 46 5.90 -0.95 9.32
C ARG A 46 5.51 0.35 10.02
N ARG A 47 6.13 0.66 11.16
CA ARG A 47 5.87 1.92 11.88
C ARG A 47 6.18 3.16 11.03
N VAL A 48 7.23 3.10 10.21
CA VAL A 48 7.57 4.19 9.27
C VAL A 48 6.51 4.30 8.17
N PHE A 49 6.05 3.17 7.60
CA PHE A 49 4.97 3.16 6.61
C PHE A 49 3.66 3.69 7.19
N GLU A 50 3.25 3.26 8.38
CA GLU A 50 2.01 3.74 9.02
C GLU A 50 2.02 5.26 9.21
N ARG A 51 3.12 5.81 9.75
CA ARG A 51 3.31 7.27 9.87
C ARG A 51 3.30 7.97 8.53
N TRP A 52 3.75 7.32 7.47
CA TRP A 52 3.72 7.88 6.13
C TRP A 52 2.28 7.91 5.59
N MET A 53 1.50 6.85 5.83
CA MET A 53 0.09 6.77 5.39
C MET A 53 -0.81 7.79 6.10
N GLU A 54 -0.46 8.26 7.31
CA GLU A 54 -1.15 9.36 8.00
C GLU A 54 -1.18 10.67 7.18
N TRP A 55 -0.23 10.84 6.25
CA TRP A 55 -0.17 12.01 5.37
C TRP A 55 -0.97 11.83 4.06
N GLU A 56 -1.69 10.72 3.93
CA GLU A 56 -2.45 10.33 2.74
C GLU A 56 -1.64 10.53 1.44
N PRO A 57 -0.50 9.82 1.32
CA PRO A 57 0.38 9.98 0.17
C PRO A 57 -0.24 9.41 -1.10
N GLU A 58 0.38 9.71 -2.24
CA GLU A 58 -0.01 9.19 -3.55
C GLU A 58 0.04 7.66 -3.61
N GLU A 59 -0.68 7.09 -4.58
CA GLU A 59 -0.79 5.66 -4.87
C GLU A 59 0.54 4.89 -4.75
N GLN A 60 1.64 5.44 -5.27
CA GLN A 60 2.91 4.73 -5.28
C GLN A 60 3.40 4.37 -3.88
N ALA A 61 3.10 5.19 -2.87
CA ALA A 61 3.46 4.95 -1.48
C ALA A 61 2.69 3.74 -0.90
N TRP A 62 1.37 3.71 -1.12
CA TRP A 62 0.50 2.60 -0.71
C TRP A 62 0.91 1.28 -1.36
N LEU A 63 1.09 1.28 -2.68
CA LEU A 63 1.53 0.09 -3.42
C LEU A 63 2.88 -0.44 -2.92
N SER A 64 3.76 0.46 -2.48
CA SER A 64 5.06 0.05 -1.97
C SER A 64 4.97 -0.56 -0.58
N TYR A 65 4.04 -0.08 0.25
CA TYR A 65 3.77 -0.70 1.55
C TYR A 65 3.19 -2.10 1.37
N ILE A 66 2.19 -2.24 0.49
CA ILE A 66 1.59 -3.53 0.12
C ILE A 66 2.66 -4.49 -0.41
N LYS A 67 3.51 -4.06 -1.34
CA LYS A 67 4.62 -4.87 -1.86
C LYS A 67 5.58 -5.32 -0.75
N MET A 68 5.79 -4.51 0.29
CA MET A 68 6.59 -4.91 1.45
C MET A 68 5.91 -6.05 2.21
N GLU A 69 4.64 -5.93 2.59
CA GLU A 69 3.92 -6.99 3.30
C GLU A 69 3.87 -8.30 2.49
N LEU A 70 3.68 -8.22 1.17
CA LEU A 70 3.70 -9.39 0.29
C LEU A 70 5.07 -10.09 0.24
N ARG A 71 6.18 -9.35 0.31
CA ARG A 71 7.52 -9.97 0.42
C ARG A 71 7.68 -10.80 1.69
N TYR A 72 7.00 -10.41 2.76
CA TYR A 72 6.99 -11.12 4.04
C TYR A 72 5.83 -12.11 4.19
N LYS A 73 5.08 -12.38 3.10
CA LYS A 73 3.94 -13.31 3.04
C LYS A 73 2.78 -12.92 3.98
N GLU A 74 2.64 -11.64 4.27
CA GLU A 74 1.62 -11.11 5.19
C GLU A 74 0.40 -10.62 4.40
N VAL A 75 -0.30 -11.57 3.78
CA VAL A 75 -1.41 -11.32 2.86
C VAL A 75 -2.57 -10.59 3.54
N ASP A 76 -2.90 -10.97 4.78
CA ASP A 76 -4.00 -10.33 5.51
C ASP A 76 -3.72 -8.86 5.84
N LYS A 77 -2.46 -8.51 6.09
CA LYS A 77 -2.03 -7.11 6.27
C LYS A 77 -2.05 -6.37 4.95
N ALA A 78 -1.62 -7.00 3.86
CA ALA A 78 -1.73 -6.39 2.53
C ALA A 78 -3.20 -6.06 2.20
N ARG A 79 -4.15 -6.94 2.53
CA ARG A 79 -5.58 -6.70 2.36
C ARG A 79 -6.09 -5.51 3.16
N SER A 80 -5.73 -5.42 4.45
CA SER A 80 -6.15 -4.27 5.27
C SER A 80 -5.58 -2.94 4.78
N ILE A 81 -4.37 -2.95 4.20
CA ILE A 81 -3.78 -1.77 3.56
C ILE A 81 -4.52 -1.43 2.27
N TYR A 82 -4.91 -2.42 1.46
CA TYR A 82 -5.72 -2.18 0.25
C TYR A 82 -7.09 -1.55 0.58
N GLU A 83 -7.79 -2.04 1.60
CA GLU A 83 -9.06 -1.45 2.05
C GLU A 83 -8.92 0.02 2.43
N ARG A 84 -7.81 0.41 3.06
CA ARG A 84 -7.52 1.82 3.35
C ARG A 84 -7.15 2.60 2.07
N PHE A 85 -6.35 1.99 1.20
CA PHE A 85 -5.86 2.60 -0.03
C PHE A 85 -6.99 3.01 -0.97
N ILE A 86 -8.00 2.16 -1.19
CA ILE A 86 -9.14 2.47 -2.07
C ILE A 86 -10.03 3.60 -1.53
N LEU A 87 -10.01 3.86 -0.21
CA LEU A 87 -10.75 4.97 0.39
C LEU A 87 -10.01 6.30 0.27
N VAL A 88 -8.67 6.27 0.41
CA VAL A 88 -7.82 7.47 0.31
C VAL A 88 -7.62 7.89 -1.15
N CYS A 89 -7.45 6.92 -2.05
CA CYS A 89 -7.30 7.15 -3.48
C CYS A 89 -8.39 6.40 -4.25
N PRO A 90 -9.64 6.92 -4.28
CA PRO A 90 -10.77 6.26 -4.90
C PRO A 90 -10.77 6.41 -6.43
N GLU A 91 -9.73 5.88 -7.08
CA GLU A 91 -9.65 5.80 -8.54
C GLU A 91 -10.03 4.40 -9.02
N THR A 92 -10.76 4.31 -10.13
CA THR A 92 -11.21 3.03 -10.70
C THR A 92 -10.07 2.02 -10.88
N LYS A 93 -8.90 2.49 -11.32
CA LYS A 93 -7.70 1.66 -11.49
C LYS A 93 -7.24 0.99 -10.18
N ASN A 94 -7.42 1.67 -9.03
CA ASN A 94 -6.99 1.19 -7.72
C ASN A 94 -7.92 0.08 -7.22
N TRP A 95 -9.23 0.23 -7.46
CA TRP A 95 -10.22 -0.83 -7.22
C TRP A 95 -9.96 -2.07 -8.07
N ILE A 96 -9.71 -1.90 -9.37
CA ILE A 96 -9.33 -3.01 -10.27
C ILE A 96 -8.04 -3.69 -9.79
N CYS A 97 -7.04 -2.90 -9.35
CA CYS A 97 -5.80 -3.46 -8.82
C CYS A 97 -6.04 -4.31 -7.57
N TYR A 98 -6.94 -3.87 -6.68
CA TYR A 98 -7.27 -4.61 -5.47
C TYR A 98 -8.04 -5.90 -5.77
N ALA A 99 -9.03 -5.86 -6.67
CA ALA A 99 -9.76 -7.06 -7.08
C ALA A 99 -8.83 -8.11 -7.72
N ARG A 100 -7.94 -7.69 -8.62
CA ARG A 100 -6.90 -8.56 -9.22
C ARG A 100 -5.93 -9.12 -8.18
N PHE A 101 -5.66 -8.37 -7.13
CA PHE A 101 -4.84 -8.86 -6.03
C PHE A 101 -5.54 -10.04 -5.33
N GLU A 102 -6.81 -9.90 -4.93
CA GLU A 102 -7.56 -11.01 -4.30
C GLU A 102 -7.69 -12.23 -5.23
N GLU A 103 -7.94 -12.00 -6.52
CA GLU A 103 -7.93 -13.03 -7.56
C GLU A 103 -6.59 -13.79 -7.59
N SER A 104 -5.46 -13.08 -7.59
CA SER A 104 -4.12 -13.69 -7.57
C SER A 104 -3.81 -14.49 -6.30
N GLN A 105 -4.52 -14.20 -5.21
CA GLN A 105 -4.43 -14.94 -3.95
C GLN A 105 -5.41 -16.13 -3.90
N GLY A 106 -6.27 -16.29 -4.91
CA GLY A 106 -7.28 -17.36 -5.01
C GLY A 106 -8.61 -17.04 -4.30
N PHE A 107 -8.82 -15.81 -3.84
CA PHE A 107 -10.05 -15.38 -3.16
C PHE A 107 -11.01 -14.73 -4.17
N ILE A 108 -11.59 -15.56 -5.04
CA ILE A 108 -12.48 -15.13 -6.12
C ILE A 108 -13.72 -14.41 -5.57
N ASP A 109 -14.32 -14.92 -4.49
CA ASP A 109 -15.50 -14.30 -3.88
C ASP A 109 -15.21 -12.88 -3.36
N ASN A 110 -14.02 -12.67 -2.79
CA ASN A 110 -13.58 -11.34 -2.36
C ASN A 110 -13.37 -10.42 -3.57
N ALA A 111 -12.73 -10.91 -4.64
CA ALA A 111 -12.52 -10.14 -5.86
C ALA A 111 -13.85 -9.68 -6.46
N ARG A 112 -14.85 -10.56 -6.54
CA ARG A 112 -16.21 -10.22 -6.98
C ARG A 112 -16.83 -9.13 -6.08
N SER A 113 -16.78 -9.32 -4.76
CA SER A 113 -17.31 -8.33 -3.81
C SER A 113 -16.65 -6.96 -3.96
N ILE A 114 -15.35 -6.90 -4.27
CA ILE A 114 -14.63 -5.64 -4.52
C ILE A 114 -15.14 -4.98 -5.80
N PHE A 115 -15.37 -5.74 -6.88
CA PHE A 115 -15.95 -5.20 -8.12
C PHE A 115 -17.36 -4.66 -7.91
N GLU A 116 -18.22 -5.40 -7.20
CA GLU A 116 -19.57 -4.96 -6.85
C GLU A 116 -19.54 -3.65 -6.06
N ARG A 117 -18.73 -3.60 -4.98
CA ARG A 117 -18.52 -2.38 -4.19
C ARG A 117 -17.99 -1.22 -5.02
N ALA A 118 -17.09 -1.47 -5.97
CA ALA A 118 -16.56 -0.44 -6.86
C ALA A 118 -17.68 0.12 -7.75
N THR A 119 -18.54 -0.74 -8.31
CA THR A 119 -19.67 -0.30 -9.15
C THR A 119 -20.67 0.53 -8.36
N GLU A 120 -20.98 0.14 -7.11
CA GLU A 120 -21.84 0.91 -6.21
C GLU A 120 -21.20 2.26 -5.82
N PHE A 121 -19.89 2.28 -5.58
CA PHE A 121 -19.16 3.49 -5.17
C PHE A 121 -19.13 4.57 -6.27
N PHE A 122 -18.88 4.18 -7.52
CA PHE A 122 -18.80 5.14 -8.64
C PHE A 122 -20.18 5.50 -9.23
N GLY A 123 -21.17 4.61 -9.13
CA GLY A 123 -22.52 4.81 -9.67
C GLY A 123 -22.56 5.01 -11.20
N ASP A 124 -23.77 5.07 -11.76
CA ASP A 124 -23.99 5.11 -13.22
C ASP A 124 -23.38 6.34 -13.93
N GLU A 125 -23.18 7.46 -13.22
CA GLU A 125 -22.66 8.70 -13.82
C GLU A 125 -21.12 8.84 -13.75
N GLY A 126 -20.45 8.02 -12.92
CA GLY A 126 -18.99 8.09 -12.69
C GLY A 126 -18.20 6.89 -13.23
N LEU A 127 -18.87 5.97 -13.92
CA LEU A 127 -18.33 4.67 -14.30
C LEU A 127 -17.41 4.75 -15.54
N ASP A 128 -16.10 4.59 -15.30
CA ASP A 128 -15.10 4.38 -16.36
C ASP A 128 -15.35 3.00 -17.00
N GLU A 129 -15.48 2.96 -18.33
CA GLU A 129 -15.66 1.76 -19.17
C GLU A 129 -14.67 0.64 -18.79
N LYS A 130 -13.48 1.01 -18.33
CA LYS A 130 -12.45 0.08 -17.86
C LYS A 130 -12.91 -0.80 -16.71
N LEU A 131 -13.78 -0.33 -15.80
CA LEU A 131 -14.27 -1.14 -14.69
C LEU A 131 -15.14 -2.29 -15.18
N TYR A 132 -16.07 -2.01 -16.10
CA TYR A 132 -16.94 -3.03 -16.68
C TYR A 132 -16.15 -4.04 -17.51
N ILE A 133 -15.21 -3.56 -18.33
CA ILE A 133 -14.35 -4.46 -19.10
C ILE A 133 -13.53 -5.35 -18.16
N ALA A 134 -13.01 -4.80 -17.05
CA ALA A 134 -12.27 -5.58 -16.07
C ALA A 134 -13.16 -6.60 -15.36
N PHE A 135 -14.38 -6.22 -14.98
CA PHE A 135 -15.31 -7.10 -14.29
C PHE A 135 -15.86 -8.21 -15.21
N ALA A 136 -16.19 -7.89 -16.47
CA ALA A 136 -16.60 -8.88 -17.46
C ALA A 136 -15.50 -9.93 -17.71
N ARG A 137 -14.24 -9.49 -17.85
CA ARG A 137 -13.09 -10.40 -18.01
C ARG A 137 -12.90 -11.31 -16.80
N PHE A 138 -13.21 -10.83 -15.61
CA PHE A 138 -13.12 -11.61 -14.37
C PHE A 138 -14.23 -12.68 -14.28
N GLU A 139 -15.45 -12.39 -14.76
CA GLU A 139 -16.53 -13.39 -14.78
C GLU A 139 -16.36 -14.44 -15.89
N GLU A 140 -15.53 -14.15 -16.90
CA GLU A 140 -15.20 -15.09 -17.99
C GLU A 140 -14.06 -16.08 -17.66
N SER A 141 -13.24 -15.77 -16.65
CA SER A 141 -12.04 -16.55 -16.25
C SER A 141 -12.34 -17.66 -15.25
#